data_AF-A0A1U8NC81-F1
#
_entry.id   AF-A0A1U8NC81-F1
#
_cell.length_a   1.000
_cell.length_b   1.000
_cell.length_c   1.000
_cell.angle_alpha   90.00
_cell.angle_beta   90.00
_cell.angle_gamma   90.00
#
_symmetry.space_group_name_H-M   'P 1'
#
loop_
_entity.id
_entity.type
_entity.pdbx_description
1 polymer ?
#
loop_
_entity_poly.entity_id
_entity_poly.type
_entity_poly.pdbx_seq_one_letter_code
_entity_poly.pdbx_strand_id
1 'polypeptide(L)'
;MFPRINVRDPYKRLGISREASEDEIQAARNFLISKYGGHKPSVDAIEAAHDKIIMQKFYERKNPKIDIKKKVREVKQSRVVQAVTSRFQTPATKFIVKTSIAFIVLGVLTVLFPTEEGPTLQVAISLIATFYFIHDRLKSKIRTLLYGAGAFIFSWFLGTFLMVSVIPPIPILKGPRSFEVLTSLITYVLLWVSSTYLK
;
A
#
# COMPACT_ATOMS: atom_id res chain seq x y z
N MET A 1 37.79 35.83 -28.30
CA MET A 1 37.62 34.82 -27.23
C MET A 1 36.20 34.91 -26.66
N PHE A 2 35.53 33.80 -26.39
CA PHE A 2 34.15 33.81 -25.86
C PHE A 2 34.09 34.25 -24.39
N PRO A 3 33.37 35.35 -24.06
CA PRO A 3 33.39 35.93 -22.71
C PRO A 3 32.81 35.02 -21.61
N ARG A 4 31.87 34.14 -21.96
CA ARG A 4 31.12 33.31 -21.00
C ARG A 4 31.64 31.87 -20.87
N ILE A 5 32.87 31.62 -21.30
CA ILE A 5 33.49 30.29 -21.32
C ILE A 5 33.46 29.59 -19.96
N ASN A 6 33.62 30.34 -18.86
CA ASN A 6 33.67 29.81 -17.49
C ASN A 6 32.31 29.75 -16.76
N VAL A 7 31.21 30.16 -17.39
CA VAL A 7 29.88 30.18 -16.73
C VAL A 7 29.33 28.77 -16.59
N ARG A 8 29.04 28.30 -15.37
CA ARG A 8 28.61 26.90 -15.11
C ARG A 8 27.20 26.56 -15.60
N ASP A 9 26.29 27.53 -15.61
CA ASP A 9 24.89 27.34 -16.07
C ASP A 9 24.84 27.38 -17.60
N PRO A 10 24.40 26.30 -18.28
CA PRO A 10 24.43 26.22 -19.73
C PRO A 10 23.47 27.22 -20.42
N TYR A 11 22.33 27.54 -19.78
CA TYR A 11 21.39 28.53 -20.32
C TYR A 11 21.99 29.93 -20.29
N LYS A 12 22.64 30.29 -19.17
CA LYS A 12 23.35 31.57 -19.05
C LYS A 12 24.59 31.64 -19.94
N ARG A 13 25.24 30.50 -20.18
CA ARG A 13 26.38 30.39 -21.10
C ARG A 13 25.96 30.70 -22.53
N LEU A 14 24.86 30.12 -23.02
CA LEU A 14 24.31 30.43 -24.34
C LEU A 14 23.62 31.81 -24.38
N GLY A 15 23.14 32.31 -23.25
CA GLY A 15 22.44 33.60 -23.15
C GLY A 15 20.97 33.52 -23.47
N ILE A 16 20.35 32.39 -23.13
CA ILE A 16 18.95 32.09 -23.39
C ILE A 16 18.20 31.84 -22.08
N SER A 17 16.88 31.98 -22.11
CA SER A 17 16.02 31.62 -20.98
C SER A 17 16.00 30.11 -20.75
N ARG A 18 15.68 29.68 -19.52
CA ARG A 18 15.44 28.25 -19.20
C ARG A 18 14.22 27.68 -19.92
N GLU A 19 13.31 28.56 -20.30
CA GLU A 19 12.06 28.23 -21.01
C GLU A 19 12.21 28.32 -22.53
N ALA A 20 13.42 28.57 -23.03
CA ALA A 20 13.67 28.73 -24.47
C ALA A 20 13.27 27.48 -25.27
N SER A 21 12.71 27.72 -26.45
CA SER A 21 12.32 26.67 -27.40
C SER A 21 13.56 25.95 -27.96
N GLU A 22 13.39 24.76 -28.55
CA GLU A 22 14.51 24.05 -29.18
C GLU A 22 15.11 24.86 -30.35
N ASP A 23 14.29 25.59 -31.10
CA ASP A 23 14.73 26.47 -32.18
C ASP A 23 15.58 27.63 -31.68
N GLU A 24 15.21 28.25 -30.56
CA GLU A 24 15.99 29.33 -29.94
C GLU A 24 17.33 28.84 -29.42
N ILE A 25 17.37 27.63 -28.84
CA ILE A 25 18.61 26.99 -28.38
C ILE A 25 19.57 26.78 -29.56
N GLN A 26 19.05 26.25 -30.68
CA GLN A 26 19.85 25.99 -31.88
C GLN A 26 20.32 27.28 -32.54
N ALA A 27 19.44 28.29 -32.63
CA ALA A 27 19.77 29.61 -33.17
C ALA A 27 20.87 30.29 -32.35
N ALA A 28 20.78 30.25 -31.02
CA ALA A 28 21.80 30.81 -30.12
C ALA A 28 23.15 30.10 -30.28
N ARG A 29 23.16 28.76 -30.40
CA ARG A 29 24.39 27.99 -30.69
C ARG A 29 25.02 28.45 -32.01
N ASN A 30 24.24 28.48 -33.08
CA ASN A 30 24.74 28.81 -34.42
C ASN A 30 25.30 30.23 -34.47
N PHE A 31 24.63 31.19 -33.82
CA PHE A 31 25.10 32.58 -33.70
C PHE A 31 26.41 32.70 -32.89
N LEU A 32 26.56 31.94 -31.81
CA LEU A 32 27.76 31.99 -30.99
C LEU A 32 28.95 31.30 -31.67
N ILE A 33 28.73 30.20 -32.39
CA ILE A 33 29.76 29.53 -33.16
C ILE A 33 30.25 30.41 -34.31
N SER A 34 29.34 31.09 -35.03
CA SER A 34 29.76 32.00 -36.11
C SER A 34 30.58 33.18 -35.58
N LYS A 35 30.24 33.72 -34.40
CA LYS A 35 30.93 34.86 -33.79
C LYS A 35 32.27 34.50 -33.13
N TYR A 36 32.42 33.28 -32.62
CA TYR A 36 33.59 32.86 -31.82
C TYR A 36 34.33 31.64 -32.39
N GLY A 37 34.05 31.24 -33.62
CA GLY A 37 34.57 30.04 -34.28
C GLY A 37 36.10 29.97 -34.43
N GLY A 38 36.79 31.11 -34.36
CA GLY A 38 38.25 31.17 -34.45
C GLY A 38 39.00 30.68 -33.20
N HIS A 39 38.31 30.43 -32.08
CA HIS A 39 38.95 29.99 -30.83
C HIS A 39 38.37 28.65 -30.37
N LYS A 40 39.14 27.56 -30.57
CA LYS A 40 38.69 26.18 -30.32
C LYS A 40 38.09 25.96 -28.92
N PRO A 41 38.70 26.39 -27.80
CA PRO A 41 38.10 26.23 -26.47
C PRO A 41 36.76 26.95 -26.30
N SER A 42 36.54 28.02 -27.07
CA SER A 42 35.28 28.75 -27.03
C SER A 42 34.15 27.99 -27.73
N VAL A 43 34.45 27.34 -28.85
CA VAL A 43 33.51 26.48 -29.58
C VAL A 43 33.14 25.28 -28.72
N ASP A 44 34.14 24.59 -28.14
CA ASP A 44 33.91 23.43 -27.28
C ASP A 44 33.00 23.77 -26.08
N ALA A 45 33.18 24.95 -25.48
CA ALA A 45 32.36 25.39 -24.36
C ALA A 45 30.90 25.71 -24.74
N ILE A 46 30.66 26.16 -25.98
CA ILE A 46 29.33 26.43 -26.54
C ILE A 46 28.61 25.10 -26.82
N GLU A 47 29.30 24.16 -27.47
CA GLU A 47 28.75 22.82 -27.77
C GLU A 47 28.44 22.05 -26.49
N ALA A 48 29.35 22.05 -25.52
CA ALA A 48 29.10 21.41 -24.23
C ALA A 48 27.88 21.99 -23.48
N ALA A 49 27.59 23.28 -23.62
CA ALA A 49 26.38 23.87 -23.04
C ALA A 49 25.10 23.45 -23.77
N HIS A 50 25.15 23.38 -25.09
CA HIS A 50 24.05 22.87 -25.90
C HIS A 50 23.70 21.43 -25.51
N ASP A 51 24.68 20.54 -25.51
CA ASP A 51 24.48 19.11 -25.22
C ASP A 51 23.93 18.88 -23.82
N LYS A 52 24.38 19.69 -22.86
CA LYS A 52 23.88 19.65 -21.49
C LYS A 52 22.40 20.04 -21.38
N ILE A 53 21.94 21.01 -22.16
CA ILE A 53 20.52 21.41 -22.20
C ILE A 53 19.68 20.30 -22.84
N ILE A 54 20.14 19.72 -23.94
CA ILE A 54 19.46 18.60 -24.60
C ILE A 54 19.33 17.42 -23.64
N MET A 55 20.42 17.08 -22.95
CA MET A 55 20.44 15.99 -21.96
C MET A 55 19.48 16.27 -20.80
N GLN A 56 19.42 17.52 -20.31
CA GLN A 56 18.48 17.91 -19.25
C GLN A 56 17.01 17.76 -19.71
N LYS A 57 16.65 18.25 -20.90
CA LYS A 57 15.30 18.08 -21.48
C LYS A 57 14.97 16.60 -21.72
N PHE A 58 15.96 15.76 -22.03
CA PHE A 58 15.76 14.31 -22.17
C PHE A 58 15.45 13.65 -20.83
N TYR A 59 16.20 13.97 -19.76
CA TYR A 59 15.93 13.46 -18.41
C TYR A 59 14.54 13.88 -17.89
N GLU A 60 14.15 15.13 -18.13
CA GLU A 60 12.81 15.63 -17.75
C GLU A 60 11.69 14.88 -18.49
N ARG A 61 11.90 14.52 -19.76
CA ARG A 61 10.96 13.67 -20.53
C ARG A 61 10.93 12.21 -20.06
N LYS A 62 12.09 11.63 -19.74
CA LYS A 62 12.23 10.21 -19.33
C LYS A 62 11.75 9.94 -17.91
N ASN A 63 11.87 10.91 -17.00
CA ASN A 63 11.54 10.72 -15.59
C ASN A 63 10.76 11.95 -15.08
N PRO A 64 9.48 12.11 -15.48
CA PRO A 64 8.65 13.18 -14.94
C PRO A 64 8.63 13.03 -13.42
N LYS A 65 8.86 14.11 -12.69
CA LYS A 65 8.80 14.12 -11.22
C LYS A 65 7.45 13.56 -10.79
N ILE A 66 7.43 12.31 -10.36
CA ILE A 66 6.19 11.67 -9.92
C ILE A 66 5.83 12.34 -8.59
N ASP A 67 4.86 13.24 -8.63
CA ASP A 67 4.28 13.81 -7.42
C ASP A 67 3.43 12.73 -6.73
N ILE A 68 4.10 11.91 -5.92
CA ILE A 68 3.50 10.82 -5.13
C ILE A 68 2.30 11.36 -4.33
N LYS A 69 2.41 12.58 -3.78
CA LYS A 69 1.31 13.25 -3.06
C LYS A 69 0.08 13.48 -3.93
N LYS A 70 0.25 13.89 -5.19
CA LYS A 70 -0.86 14.13 -6.13
C LYS A 70 -1.51 12.82 -6.54
N LYS A 71 -0.72 11.80 -6.87
CA LYS A 71 -1.21 10.47 -7.25
C LYS A 71 -1.95 9.78 -6.11
N VAL A 72 -1.48 9.90 -4.88
CA VAL A 72 -2.16 9.38 -3.68
C VAL A 72 -3.49 10.11 -3.43
N ARG A 73 -3.57 11.43 -3.68
CA ARG A 73 -4.82 12.20 -3.56
C ARG A 73 -5.85 11.78 -4.60
N GLU A 74 -5.44 11.60 -5.85
CA GLU A 74 -6.29 11.11 -6.94
C GLU A 74 -6.83 9.69 -6.66
N VAL A 75 -5.97 8.79 -6.17
CA VAL A 75 -6.38 7.42 -5.78
C VAL A 75 -7.40 7.44 -4.63
N LYS A 76 -7.19 8.27 -3.60
CA LYS A 76 -8.16 8.44 -2.50
C LYS A 76 -9.50 9.06 -2.96
N GLN A 77 -9.50 9.82 -4.05
CA GLN A 77 -10.71 10.42 -4.63
C GLN A 77 -11.42 9.52 -5.63
N SER A 78 -10.85 8.37 -6.00
CA SER A 78 -11.52 7.41 -6.87
C SER A 78 -12.82 6.90 -6.22
N ARG A 79 -13.92 6.90 -7.00
CA ARG A 79 -15.24 6.38 -6.57
C ARG A 79 -15.16 4.94 -6.07
N VAL A 80 -14.30 4.12 -6.65
CA VAL A 80 -14.10 2.71 -6.25
C VAL A 80 -13.43 2.64 -4.88
N VAL A 81 -12.39 3.45 -4.66
CA VAL A 81 -11.69 3.50 -3.38
C VAL A 81 -12.62 4.08 -2.31
N GLN A 82 -13.39 5.14 -2.60
CA GLN A 82 -14.39 5.66 -1.65
C GLN A 82 -15.51 4.66 -1.34
N ALA A 83 -16.00 3.88 -2.32
CA ALA A 83 -17.00 2.85 -2.08
C ALA A 83 -16.46 1.73 -1.14
N VAL A 84 -15.20 1.33 -1.31
CA VAL A 84 -14.55 0.35 -0.44
C VAL A 84 -14.25 0.95 0.95
N THR A 85 -13.70 2.16 0.99
CA THR A 85 -13.32 2.83 2.26
C THR A 85 -14.54 3.30 3.07
N SER A 86 -15.67 3.60 2.42
CA SER A 86 -16.92 3.97 3.11
C SER A 86 -17.57 2.78 3.84
N ARG A 87 -17.36 1.56 3.30
CA ARG A 87 -17.78 0.29 3.88
C ARG A 87 -16.80 -0.24 4.95
N PHE A 88 -15.53 0.17 4.88
CA PHE A 88 -14.48 -0.17 5.85
C PHE A 88 -13.99 1.07 6.62
N GLN A 89 -14.59 1.37 7.77
CA GLN A 89 -14.10 2.43 8.64
C GLN A 89 -12.91 1.89 9.43
N THR A 90 -11.71 2.47 9.32
CA THR A 90 -10.57 2.10 10.17
C THR A 90 -10.89 2.49 11.62
N PRO A 91 -11.14 1.53 12.52
CA PRO A 91 -11.44 1.84 13.92
C PRO A 91 -10.21 2.46 14.59
N ALA A 92 -10.41 3.10 15.74
CA ALA A 92 -9.32 3.64 16.54
C ALA A 92 -8.30 2.52 16.90
N THR A 93 -7.00 2.80 16.73
CA THR A 93 -5.91 1.83 16.95
C THR A 93 -5.98 1.13 18.31
N LYS A 94 -6.46 1.82 19.36
CA LYS A 94 -6.65 1.26 20.71
C LYS A 94 -7.65 0.09 20.73
N PHE A 95 -8.69 0.16 19.91
CA PHE A 95 -9.70 -0.89 19.80
C PHE A 95 -9.15 -2.12 19.07
N ILE A 96 -8.38 -1.90 17.99
CA ILE A 96 -7.68 -2.96 17.25
C ILE A 96 -6.77 -3.74 18.18
N VAL A 97 -5.94 -3.06 18.97
CA VAL A 97 -5.00 -3.70 19.90
C VAL A 97 -5.74 -4.50 20.98
N LYS A 98 -6.84 -3.95 21.54
CA LYS A 98 -7.65 -4.63 22.56
C LYS A 98 -8.28 -5.92 22.02
N THR A 99 -8.86 -5.88 20.82
CA THR A 99 -9.44 -7.07 20.19
C THR A 99 -8.34 -8.07 19.81
N SER A 100 -7.22 -7.63 19.23
CA SER A 100 -6.09 -8.51 18.89
C SER A 100 -5.56 -9.26 20.10
N ILE A 101 -5.36 -8.59 21.23
CA ILE A 101 -4.89 -9.25 22.47
C ILE A 101 -5.90 -10.31 22.92
N ALA A 102 -7.21 -10.01 22.90
CA ALA A 102 -8.24 -10.97 23.30
C ALA A 102 -8.24 -12.23 22.43
N PHE A 103 -8.16 -12.10 21.11
CA PHE A 103 -8.14 -13.24 20.19
C PHE A 103 -6.81 -14.00 20.20
N ILE A 104 -5.67 -13.32 20.42
CA ILE A 104 -4.37 -13.98 20.60
C ILE A 104 -4.38 -14.82 21.88
N VAL A 105 -4.87 -14.27 23.00
CA VAL A 105 -4.99 -15.01 24.27
C VAL A 105 -5.90 -16.22 24.12
N LEU A 106 -7.05 -16.07 23.44
CA LEU A 106 -7.94 -17.19 23.13
C LEU A 106 -7.26 -18.25 22.25
N GLY A 107 -6.56 -17.84 21.18
CA GLY A 107 -5.83 -18.77 20.31
C GLY A 107 -4.72 -19.54 21.03
N VAL A 108 -3.95 -18.86 21.89
CA VAL A 108 -2.92 -19.51 22.72
C VAL A 108 -3.57 -20.48 23.71
N LEU A 109 -4.69 -20.11 24.32
CA LEU A 109 -5.42 -20.97 25.25
C LEU A 109 -5.95 -22.24 24.55
N THR A 110 -6.43 -22.11 23.31
CA THR A 110 -6.90 -23.24 22.49
C THR A 110 -5.80 -24.22 22.11
N VAL A 111 -4.62 -23.71 21.80
CA VAL A 111 -3.45 -24.55 21.45
C VAL A 111 -2.88 -25.26 22.67
N LEU A 112 -2.85 -24.57 23.82
CA LEU A 112 -2.24 -25.11 25.05
C LEU A 112 -3.19 -26.02 25.85
N PHE A 113 -4.50 -25.78 25.80
CA PHE A 113 -5.51 -26.56 26.52
C PHE A 113 -6.65 -27.01 25.59
N PRO A 114 -6.40 -27.97 24.70
CA PRO A 114 -7.45 -28.60 23.92
C PRO A 114 -8.33 -29.44 24.87
N THR A 115 -9.59 -29.04 25.06
CA THR A 115 -10.59 -29.76 25.87
C THR A 115 -10.96 -31.11 25.25
N GLU A 116 -11.37 -32.09 26.06
CA GLU A 116 -11.63 -33.47 25.59
C GLU A 116 -12.74 -33.57 24.53
N GLU A 117 -13.71 -32.64 24.57
CA GLU A 117 -14.83 -32.49 23.63
C GLU A 117 -14.51 -31.56 22.44
N GLY A 118 -13.24 -31.16 22.25
CA GLY A 118 -12.81 -30.20 21.22
C GLY A 118 -12.97 -28.73 21.65
N PRO A 119 -12.54 -27.74 20.84
CA PRO A 119 -12.46 -26.33 21.22
C PRO A 119 -13.82 -25.59 21.24
N THR A 120 -14.93 -26.31 21.29
CA THR A 120 -16.31 -25.79 21.17
C THR A 120 -16.62 -24.68 22.17
N LEU A 121 -16.21 -24.84 23.44
CA LEU A 121 -16.39 -23.82 24.48
C LEU A 121 -15.58 -22.55 24.20
N GLN A 122 -14.35 -22.69 23.71
CA GLN A 122 -13.49 -21.55 23.38
C GLN A 122 -14.03 -20.80 22.16
N VAL A 123 -14.58 -21.53 21.17
CA VAL A 123 -15.29 -20.94 20.02
C VAL A 123 -16.53 -20.17 20.49
N ALA A 124 -17.34 -20.72 21.40
CA ALA A 124 -18.51 -20.01 21.94
C ALA A 124 -18.13 -18.71 22.66
N ILE A 125 -17.07 -18.73 23.49
CA ILE A 125 -16.55 -17.53 24.17
C ILE A 125 -16.06 -16.49 23.16
N SER A 126 -15.36 -16.94 22.11
CA SER A 126 -14.89 -16.04 21.04
C SER A 126 -16.04 -15.38 20.27
N LEU A 127 -17.15 -16.10 20.08
CA LEU A 127 -18.34 -15.60 19.41
C LEU A 127 -19.04 -14.53 20.26
N ILE A 128 -19.20 -14.78 21.57
CA ILE A 128 -19.76 -13.80 22.52
C ILE A 128 -18.87 -12.54 22.59
N ALA A 129 -17.55 -12.71 22.65
CA ALA A 129 -16.60 -11.60 22.63
C ALA A 129 -16.71 -10.78 21.32
N THR A 130 -16.89 -11.45 20.18
CA THR A 130 -17.10 -10.80 18.89
C THR A 130 -18.37 -9.96 18.89
N PHE A 131 -19.49 -10.50 19.37
CA PHE A 131 -20.74 -9.74 19.51
C PHE A 131 -20.57 -8.54 20.45
N TYR A 132 -19.90 -8.70 21.59
CA TYR A 132 -19.65 -7.61 22.53
C TYR A 132 -18.83 -6.48 21.90
N PHE A 133 -17.72 -6.81 21.23
CA PHE A 133 -16.87 -5.80 20.59
C PHE A 133 -17.57 -5.09 19.42
N ILE A 134 -18.30 -5.83 18.58
CA ILE A 134 -19.09 -5.23 17.51
C ILE A 134 -20.17 -4.31 18.09
N HIS A 135 -20.79 -4.70 19.22
CA HIS A 135 -21.82 -3.90 19.86
C HIS A 135 -21.27 -2.60 20.46
N ASP A 136 -20.13 -2.68 21.15
CA ASP A 136 -19.42 -1.54 21.73
C ASP A 136 -19.07 -0.49 20.66
N ARG A 137 -18.71 -0.96 19.45
CA ARG A 137 -18.36 -0.10 18.32
C ARG A 137 -19.56 0.49 17.58
N LEU A 138 -20.58 -0.33 17.29
CA LEU A 138 -21.69 0.05 16.41
C LEU A 138 -22.92 0.57 17.14
N LYS A 139 -23.02 0.31 18.45
CA LYS A 139 -24.16 0.65 19.32
C LYS A 139 -25.53 0.24 18.76
N SER A 140 -25.57 -0.68 17.78
CA SER A 140 -26.77 -1.12 17.08
C SER A 140 -26.90 -2.64 17.18
N LYS A 141 -27.99 -3.11 17.78
CA LYS A 141 -28.23 -4.54 18.03
C LYS A 141 -28.34 -5.36 16.73
N ILE A 142 -29.04 -4.84 15.72
CA ILE A 142 -29.28 -5.55 14.44
C ILE A 142 -27.99 -5.69 13.64
N ARG A 143 -27.18 -4.62 13.53
CA ARG A 143 -25.90 -4.68 12.83
C ARG A 143 -24.91 -5.58 13.56
N THR A 144 -24.93 -5.56 14.89
CA THR A 144 -24.12 -6.46 15.69
C THR A 144 -24.46 -7.92 15.39
N LEU A 145 -25.76 -8.23 15.34
CA LEU A 145 -26.23 -9.58 15.05
C LEU A 145 -25.83 -10.03 13.64
N LEU A 146 -26.10 -9.18 12.63
CA LEU A 146 -25.80 -9.49 11.23
C LEU A 146 -24.30 -9.67 10.97
N TYR A 147 -23.45 -8.79 11.50
CA TYR A 147 -22.00 -8.89 11.29
C TYR A 147 -21.35 -9.98 12.12
N GLY A 148 -21.80 -10.20 13.37
CA GLY A 148 -21.32 -11.29 14.20
C GLY A 148 -21.71 -12.66 13.63
N ALA A 149 -22.98 -12.85 13.27
CA ALA A 149 -23.46 -14.08 12.65
C ALA A 149 -22.87 -14.29 11.26
N GLY A 150 -22.81 -13.24 10.43
CA GLY A 150 -22.23 -13.31 9.10
C GLY A 150 -20.74 -13.66 9.11
N ALA A 151 -19.96 -13.09 10.05
CA ALA A 151 -18.56 -13.43 10.23
C ALA A 151 -18.35 -14.87 10.70
N PHE A 152 -19.21 -15.35 11.61
CA PHE A 152 -19.18 -16.73 12.08
C PHE A 152 -19.50 -17.71 10.95
N ILE A 153 -20.56 -17.47 10.19
CA ILE A 153 -20.96 -18.31 9.05
C ILE A 153 -19.86 -18.31 7.99
N PHE A 154 -19.37 -17.14 7.58
CA PHE A 154 -18.28 -17.04 6.60
C PHE A 154 -17.03 -17.77 7.06
N SER A 155 -16.68 -17.61 8.34
CA SER A 155 -15.56 -18.30 8.93
C SER A 155 -15.75 -19.81 8.97
N TRP A 156 -16.93 -20.29 9.32
CA TRP A 156 -17.26 -21.71 9.37
C TRP A 156 -17.15 -22.34 7.98
N PHE A 157 -17.71 -21.68 6.97
CA PHE A 157 -17.59 -22.10 5.57
C PHE A 157 -16.15 -22.10 5.09
N LEU A 158 -15.37 -21.05 5.40
CA LEU A 158 -13.97 -20.98 5.00
C LEU A 158 -13.10 -22.03 5.72
N GLY A 159 -13.34 -22.27 7.01
CA GLY A 159 -12.66 -23.33 7.78
C GLY A 159 -12.98 -24.71 7.24
N THR A 160 -14.26 -24.99 6.94
CA THR A 160 -14.69 -26.24 6.32
C THR A 160 -14.12 -26.40 4.91
N PHE A 161 -14.12 -25.34 4.11
CA PHE A 161 -13.54 -25.34 2.77
C PHE A 161 -12.03 -25.60 2.80
N LEU A 162 -11.29 -24.97 3.72
CA LEU A 162 -9.86 -25.22 3.90
C LEU A 162 -9.59 -26.67 4.35
N MET A 163 -10.41 -27.20 5.27
CA MET A 163 -10.34 -28.59 5.71
C MET A 163 -10.55 -29.58 4.55
N VAL A 164 -11.51 -29.31 3.66
CA VAL A 164 -11.87 -30.19 2.53
C VAL A 164 -10.98 -29.98 1.30
N SER A 165 -10.46 -28.76 1.09
CA SER A 165 -9.79 -28.37 -0.17
C SER A 165 -8.26 -28.40 -0.11
N VAL A 166 -7.64 -28.33 1.09
CA VAL A 166 -6.16 -28.25 1.24
C VAL A 166 -5.49 -29.55 1.72
N ILE A 167 -6.20 -30.68 1.89
CA ILE A 167 -5.53 -31.88 2.45
C ILE A 167 -5.82 -33.17 1.67
N PRO A 168 -4.87 -33.65 0.84
CA PRO A 168 -4.21 -34.93 1.09
C PRO A 168 -3.30 -34.79 2.34
N PRO A 169 -3.13 -35.85 3.14
CA PRO A 169 -2.69 -35.78 4.53
C PRO A 169 -1.32 -35.10 4.66
N ILE A 170 -1.28 -33.95 5.34
CA ILE A 170 -0.02 -33.29 5.71
C ILE A 170 0.65 -34.19 6.78
N PRO A 171 1.80 -34.83 6.51
CA PRO A 171 2.35 -35.89 7.37
C PRO A 171 2.90 -35.42 8.73
N ILE A 172 2.88 -34.11 9.01
CA ILE A 172 3.61 -33.49 10.11
C ILE A 172 2.72 -33.30 11.35
N LEU A 173 1.39 -33.19 11.20
CA LEU A 173 0.45 -33.08 12.33
C LEU A 173 -0.35 -34.38 12.45
N LYS A 174 0.11 -35.28 13.33
CA LYS A 174 -0.63 -36.50 13.68
C LYS A 174 -1.90 -36.13 14.47
N GLY A 175 -3.06 -36.42 13.88
CA GLY A 175 -4.33 -36.63 14.60
C GLY A 175 -5.49 -35.67 14.26
N PRO A 176 -6.75 -36.13 14.34
CA PRO A 176 -7.96 -35.33 14.04
C PRO A 176 -8.07 -34.04 14.88
N ARG A 177 -7.56 -34.05 16.12
CA ARG A 177 -7.53 -32.87 17.02
C ARG A 177 -6.72 -31.69 16.48
N SER A 178 -5.65 -31.95 15.74
CA SER A 178 -4.80 -30.89 15.17
C SER A 178 -5.54 -30.08 14.10
N PHE A 179 -6.46 -30.71 13.37
CA PHE A 179 -7.25 -30.06 12.33
C PHE A 179 -8.35 -29.18 12.92
N GLU A 180 -8.97 -29.59 14.02
CA GLU A 180 -9.96 -28.79 14.78
C GLU A 180 -9.32 -27.53 15.38
N VAL A 181 -8.07 -27.63 15.84
CA VAL A 181 -7.31 -26.48 16.35
C VAL A 181 -6.95 -25.51 15.22
N LEU A 182 -6.63 -26.01 14.01
CA LEU A 182 -6.32 -25.14 12.88
C LEU A 182 -7.56 -24.40 12.36
N THR A 183 -8.71 -25.08 12.25
CA THR A 183 -9.96 -24.46 11.79
C THR A 183 -10.46 -23.41 12.78
N SER A 184 -10.37 -23.68 14.08
CA SER A 184 -10.70 -22.69 15.11
C SER A 184 -9.77 -21.47 15.09
N LEU A 185 -8.48 -21.66 14.82
CA LEU A 185 -7.51 -20.56 14.71
C LEU A 185 -7.79 -19.67 13.49
N ILE A 186 -8.15 -20.27 12.35
CA ILE A 186 -8.64 -19.55 11.16
C ILE A 186 -9.92 -18.79 11.49
N THR A 187 -10.81 -19.39 12.28
CA THR A 187 -12.04 -18.74 12.73
C THR A 187 -11.79 -17.51 13.58
N TYR A 188 -10.86 -17.57 14.50
CA TYR A 188 -10.50 -16.42 15.33
C TYR A 188 -9.94 -15.27 14.51
N VAL A 189 -9.11 -15.56 13.50
CA VAL A 189 -8.57 -14.52 12.60
C VAL A 189 -9.69 -13.83 11.82
N LEU A 190 -10.64 -14.60 11.28
CA LEU A 190 -11.74 -14.04 10.48
C LEU A 190 -12.74 -13.25 11.32
N LEU A 191 -13.07 -13.74 12.53
CA LEU A 191 -13.90 -13.02 13.50
C LEU A 191 -13.22 -11.72 13.95
N TRP A 192 -11.91 -11.76 14.18
CA TRP A 192 -11.13 -10.56 14.50
C TRP A 192 -11.15 -9.55 13.35
N VAL A 193 -10.92 -9.98 12.10
CA VAL A 193 -10.99 -9.11 10.93
C VAL A 193 -12.38 -8.49 10.80
N SER A 194 -13.45 -9.26 10.99
CA SER A 194 -14.81 -8.74 10.91
C SER A 194 -15.11 -7.71 12.02
N SER A 195 -14.79 -8.05 13.28
CA SER A 195 -14.99 -7.15 14.42
C SER A 195 -14.26 -5.81 14.24
N THR A 196 -13.05 -5.88 13.67
CA THR A 196 -12.15 -4.75 13.56
C THR A 196 -12.46 -3.90 12.33
N TYR A 197 -12.81 -4.51 11.19
CA TYR A 197 -12.84 -3.79 9.92
C TYR A 197 -14.24 -3.63 9.32
N LEU A 198 -15.22 -4.50 9.62
CA LEU A 198 -16.60 -4.34 9.13
C LEU A 198 -17.37 -3.26 9.91
N LYS A 199 -18.32 -2.61 9.23
CA LYS A 199 -19.08 -1.43 9.71
C LYS A 199 -20.57 -1.66 9.57
#